data_AF-A0A4S0KKD7-F1
#
_entry.id   AF-A0A4S0KKD7-F1
#
_cell.length_a   1.000
_cell.length_b   1.000
_cell.length_c   1.000
_cell.angle_alpha   90.00
_cell.angle_beta   90.00
_cell.angle_gamma   90.00
#
_symmetry.space_group_name_H-M   'P 1'
#
loop_
_entity.id
_entity.type
_entity.pdbx_description
1 polymer ?
#
loop_
_entity_poly.entity_id
_entity_poly.type
_entity_poly.pdbx_seq_one_letter_code
_entity_poly.pdbx_strand_id
1 'polypeptide(L)'
;MSDNTPKGSSFYPNTSDDPDRTDVLRNKFGIRSHSELRTEEYRATAFRMAEIAEGDGPQGRFDKQHLKAVHGHIFQDVYEWAGHTRNESPIVDGERMEPIGGLSKGGTSFLPGSRIDMGLDEALKPIRDPEVLRASTPDQFAERAGQVMADLNYVHPFREGNGRAQEAFIVELGREYGHDVDFTVITKPRMIEASIETTNDPSSPAMKHVVEDATDPNRREAIRAAFSDLEQRGENPYEHNVRTARPGEKIAGQVLGHDDRVASLVTDARVVVVDRADMPERLPGDEAEITLTARSDFSRLSRDPQDIQAQSQPERAEASQQHSSTALKAIEADMAAQRARERDDDRER
;
A
#
# COMPACT_ATOMS: atom_id res chain seq x y z
N MET A 1 9.38 31.27 -22.65
CA MET A 1 10.10 30.00 -22.45
C MET A 1 10.00 29.22 -23.74
N SER A 2 11.13 28.87 -24.36
CA SER A 2 11.15 28.08 -25.58
C SER A 2 10.78 26.63 -25.27
N ASP A 3 9.88 26.06 -26.08
CA ASP A 3 9.41 24.68 -26.05
C ASP A 3 10.59 23.72 -26.34
N ASN A 4 11.30 23.31 -25.29
CA ASN A 4 12.55 22.54 -25.39
C ASN A 4 12.35 21.08 -24.94
N THR A 5 11.11 20.59 -24.96
CA THR A 5 10.83 19.21 -24.57
C THR A 5 11.39 18.26 -25.60
N PRO A 6 12.22 17.28 -25.19
CA PRO A 6 12.70 16.26 -26.10
C PRO A 6 11.53 15.58 -26.79
N LYS A 7 11.65 15.36 -28.12
CA LYS A 7 10.73 14.49 -28.85
C LYS A 7 10.65 13.14 -28.13
N GLY A 8 9.45 12.59 -28.03
CA GLY A 8 9.26 11.34 -27.29
C GLY A 8 9.40 11.45 -25.76
N SER A 9 9.20 12.64 -25.17
CA SER A 9 9.06 12.78 -23.71
C SER A 9 7.68 12.35 -23.20
N SER A 10 7.65 11.67 -22.05
CA SER A 10 6.41 11.34 -21.31
C SER A 10 5.73 12.55 -20.69
N PHE A 11 6.37 13.72 -20.69
CA PHE A 11 5.87 14.94 -20.09
C PHE A 11 5.42 15.95 -21.15
N TYR A 12 4.45 16.79 -20.80
CA TYR A 12 4.20 18.02 -21.53
C TYR A 12 5.36 19.00 -21.37
N PRO A 13 5.49 19.96 -22.31
CA PRO A 13 6.45 21.04 -22.13
C PRO A 13 6.17 21.94 -20.95
N ASN A 14 7.24 22.21 -20.19
CA ASN A 14 7.24 23.16 -19.09
C ASN A 14 7.13 24.57 -19.67
N THR A 15 5.92 25.12 -19.58
CA THR A 15 5.55 26.44 -20.13
C THR A 15 5.26 27.47 -19.05
N SER A 16 5.39 27.08 -17.78
CA SER A 16 5.12 27.88 -16.59
C SER A 16 6.13 27.51 -15.49
N ASP A 17 6.45 28.47 -14.62
CA ASP A 17 7.24 28.24 -13.40
C ASP A 17 6.36 27.74 -12.23
N ASP A 18 5.04 27.60 -12.44
CA ASP A 18 4.13 27.00 -11.47
C ASP A 18 4.50 25.53 -11.27
N PRO A 19 4.92 25.10 -10.06
CA PRO A 19 5.27 23.71 -9.78
C PRO A 19 4.13 22.72 -10.05
N ASP A 20 2.88 23.17 -10.01
CA ASP A 20 1.73 22.33 -10.38
C ASP A 20 1.70 22.03 -11.88
N ARG A 21 2.40 22.80 -12.71
CA ARG A 21 2.37 22.74 -14.18
C ARG A 21 3.71 22.34 -14.80
N THR A 22 4.68 21.96 -13.97
CA THR A 22 5.98 21.42 -14.40
C THR A 22 5.97 19.90 -14.36
N ASP A 23 6.53 19.25 -15.38
CA ASP A 23 6.69 17.79 -15.48
C ASP A 23 5.36 17.02 -15.32
N VAL A 24 4.30 17.58 -15.91
CA VAL A 24 2.99 16.93 -15.95
C VAL A 24 2.99 15.86 -17.05
N LEU A 25 2.62 14.63 -16.70
CA LEU A 25 2.56 13.51 -17.63
C LEU A 25 1.56 13.76 -18.76
N ARG A 26 1.95 13.39 -19.98
CA ARG A 26 1.02 13.33 -21.13
C ARG A 26 -0.10 12.36 -20.82
N ASN A 27 -1.33 12.82 -21.01
CA ASN A 27 -2.54 12.09 -20.66
C ASN A 27 -3.63 12.36 -21.70
N LYS A 28 -4.57 11.42 -21.83
CA LYS A 28 -5.67 11.47 -22.81
C LYS A 28 -6.66 12.62 -22.59
N PHE A 29 -6.64 13.25 -21.41
CA PHE A 29 -7.48 14.39 -21.07
C PHE A 29 -6.89 15.72 -21.55
N GLY A 30 -5.60 15.77 -21.89
CA GLY A 30 -4.89 17.01 -22.22
C GLY A 30 -4.63 17.91 -21.01
N ILE A 31 -4.76 17.40 -19.78
CA ILE A 31 -4.58 18.16 -18.54
C ILE A 31 -3.10 18.44 -18.29
N ARG A 32 -2.78 19.67 -17.85
CA ARG A 32 -1.40 20.16 -17.69
C ARG A 32 -1.10 20.70 -16.28
N SER A 33 -1.84 20.23 -15.29
CA SER A 33 -1.67 20.53 -13.86
C SER A 33 -1.69 19.21 -13.08
N HIS A 34 -0.77 19.02 -12.14
CA HIS A 34 -0.72 17.83 -11.29
C HIS A 34 -1.98 17.70 -10.43
N SER A 35 -2.45 18.80 -9.84
CA SER A 35 -3.63 18.83 -8.99
C SER A 35 -4.90 18.35 -9.70
N GLU A 36 -5.11 18.81 -10.93
CA GLU A 36 -6.25 18.42 -11.77
C GLU A 36 -6.07 17.00 -12.32
N LEU A 37 -4.88 16.67 -12.84
CA LEU A 37 -4.59 15.34 -13.38
C LEU A 37 -4.75 14.26 -12.31
N ARG A 38 -4.28 14.51 -11.09
CA ARG A 38 -4.44 13.59 -9.96
C ARG A 38 -5.91 13.29 -9.68
N THR A 39 -6.77 14.30 -9.76
CA THR A 39 -8.20 14.14 -9.49
C THR A 39 -8.88 13.30 -10.58
N GLU A 40 -8.62 13.61 -11.84
CA GLU A 40 -9.23 12.90 -12.98
C GLU A 40 -8.65 11.49 -13.17
N GLU A 41 -7.34 11.31 -12.99
CA GLU A 41 -6.72 9.98 -12.98
C GLU A 41 -7.30 9.11 -11.88
N TYR A 42 -7.46 9.63 -10.66
CA TYR A 42 -8.05 8.86 -9.56
C TYR A 42 -9.47 8.40 -9.90
N ARG A 43 -10.31 9.30 -10.45
CA ARG A 43 -11.68 8.96 -10.87
C ARG A 43 -11.70 7.89 -11.96
N ALA A 44 -10.91 8.06 -13.01
CA ALA A 44 -10.87 7.13 -14.14
C ALA A 44 -10.36 5.75 -13.70
N THR A 45 -9.28 5.71 -12.92
CA THR A 45 -8.69 4.45 -12.44
C THR A 45 -9.58 3.75 -11.41
N ALA A 46 -10.31 4.48 -10.56
CA ALA A 46 -11.22 3.88 -9.58
C ALA A 46 -12.32 3.04 -10.24
N PHE A 47 -12.87 3.49 -11.37
CA PHE A 47 -13.87 2.71 -12.12
C PHE A 47 -13.29 1.38 -12.62
N ARG A 48 -12.07 1.40 -13.18
CA ARG A 48 -11.38 0.20 -13.68
C ARG A 48 -10.96 -0.76 -12.58
N MET A 49 -10.53 -0.23 -11.44
CA MET A 49 -10.23 -1.07 -10.27
C MET A 49 -11.49 -1.74 -9.72
N ALA A 50 -12.65 -1.08 -9.78
CA ALA A 50 -13.93 -1.69 -9.40
C ALA A 50 -14.32 -2.84 -10.34
N GLU A 51 -14.16 -2.68 -11.65
CA GLU A 51 -14.36 -3.78 -12.63
C GLU A 51 -13.47 -4.99 -12.29
N ILE A 52 -12.18 -4.77 -12.00
CA ILE A 52 -11.28 -5.83 -11.54
C ILE A 52 -11.76 -6.45 -10.21
N ALA A 53 -12.23 -5.64 -9.26
CA ALA A 53 -12.75 -6.10 -7.97
C ALA A 53 -14.03 -6.96 -8.11
N GLU A 54 -14.82 -6.75 -9.17
CA GLU A 54 -16.01 -7.53 -9.50
C GLU A 54 -15.71 -8.81 -10.31
N GLY A 55 -14.46 -8.98 -10.78
CA GLY A 55 -14.03 -10.13 -11.57
C GLY A 55 -14.04 -9.91 -13.08
N ASP A 56 -14.34 -8.70 -13.53
CA ASP A 56 -14.35 -8.30 -14.94
C ASP A 56 -12.99 -7.76 -15.43
N GLY A 57 -11.93 -8.07 -14.67
CA GLY A 57 -10.55 -7.74 -15.01
C GLY A 57 -9.99 -8.56 -16.19
N PRO A 58 -8.85 -8.14 -16.75
CA PRO A 58 -8.13 -8.92 -17.74
C PRO A 58 -7.84 -10.34 -17.23
N GLN A 59 -8.02 -11.33 -18.09
CA GLN A 59 -7.72 -12.72 -17.73
C GLN A 59 -6.28 -13.08 -18.14
N GLY A 60 -5.62 -13.92 -17.36
CA GLY A 60 -4.24 -14.34 -17.64
C GLY A 60 -3.72 -15.42 -16.72
N ARG A 61 -2.41 -15.66 -16.76
CA ARG A 61 -1.73 -16.74 -16.00
C ARG A 61 -0.79 -16.20 -14.92
N PHE A 62 -1.02 -14.97 -14.48
CA PHE A 62 -0.15 -14.27 -13.53
C PHE A 62 1.32 -14.21 -13.98
N ASP A 63 1.53 -14.05 -15.28
CA ASP A 63 2.83 -13.76 -15.89
C ASP A 63 2.96 -12.26 -16.22
N LYS A 64 4.11 -11.85 -16.74
CA LYS A 64 4.38 -10.44 -17.09
C LYS A 64 3.38 -9.88 -18.09
N GLN A 65 2.83 -10.72 -18.98
CA GLN A 65 1.80 -10.27 -19.92
C GLN A 65 0.49 -9.98 -19.19
N HIS A 66 0.13 -10.80 -18.20
CA HIS A 66 -1.03 -10.54 -17.34
C HIS A 66 -0.85 -9.24 -16.53
N LEU A 67 0.30 -9.03 -15.89
CA LEU A 67 0.59 -7.79 -15.15
C LEU A 67 0.50 -6.54 -16.06
N LYS A 68 1.02 -6.63 -17.28
CA LYS A 68 0.89 -5.57 -18.29
C LYS A 68 -0.57 -5.36 -18.69
N ALA A 69 -1.37 -6.42 -18.83
CA ALA A 69 -2.79 -6.31 -19.15
C ALA A 69 -3.58 -5.63 -18.01
N VAL A 70 -3.31 -5.98 -16.75
CA VAL A 70 -3.88 -5.31 -15.56
C VAL A 70 -3.55 -3.82 -15.56
N HIS A 71 -2.27 -3.47 -15.72
CA HIS A 71 -1.87 -2.06 -15.83
C HIS A 71 -2.54 -1.36 -17.04
N GLY A 72 -2.64 -2.04 -18.17
CA GLY A 72 -3.36 -1.56 -19.35
C GLY A 72 -4.81 -1.25 -19.04
N HIS A 73 -5.53 -2.16 -18.40
CA HIS A 73 -6.93 -2.00 -18.06
C HIS A 73 -7.17 -0.86 -17.07
N ILE A 74 -6.33 -0.72 -16.04
CA ILE A 74 -6.48 0.34 -15.03
C ILE A 74 -6.27 1.72 -15.66
N PHE A 75 -5.25 1.87 -16.51
CA PHE A 75 -4.80 3.18 -17.00
C PHE A 75 -5.22 3.50 -18.44
N GLN A 76 -5.98 2.63 -19.11
CA GLN A 76 -6.36 2.78 -20.52
C GLN A 76 -7.06 4.10 -20.82
N ASP A 77 -7.80 4.67 -19.88
CA ASP A 77 -8.52 5.94 -20.09
C ASP A 77 -7.66 7.17 -19.79
N VAL A 78 -6.51 6.99 -19.15
CA VAL A 78 -5.62 8.08 -18.70
C VAL A 78 -4.40 8.21 -19.61
N TYR A 79 -3.73 7.10 -19.91
CA TYR A 79 -2.42 7.09 -20.55
C TYR A 79 -2.41 6.30 -21.84
N GLU A 80 -1.78 6.84 -22.89
CA GLU A 80 -1.60 6.13 -24.16
C GLU A 80 -0.55 5.01 -24.06
N TRP A 81 0.36 5.11 -23.11
CA TRP A 81 1.34 4.08 -22.78
C TRP A 81 0.81 3.03 -21.78
N ALA A 82 -0.49 3.06 -21.44
CA ALA A 82 -1.08 2.05 -20.56
C ALA A 82 -0.78 0.63 -21.05
N GLY A 83 -0.39 -0.24 -20.13
CA GLY A 83 0.06 -1.61 -20.39
C GLY A 83 1.47 -1.77 -20.97
N HIS A 84 2.22 -0.68 -21.20
CA HIS A 84 3.62 -0.74 -21.65
C HIS A 84 4.60 -0.55 -20.50
N THR A 85 5.66 -1.36 -20.48
CA THR A 85 6.74 -1.15 -19.51
C THR A 85 7.58 0.05 -19.92
N ARG A 86 8.23 0.72 -18.97
CA ARG A 86 8.93 1.99 -19.19
C ARG A 86 10.14 1.90 -20.12
N ASN A 87 10.63 0.70 -20.41
CA ASN A 87 11.70 0.44 -21.38
C ASN A 87 11.18 0.18 -22.81
N GLU A 88 9.86 0.20 -23.02
CA GLU A 88 9.23 0.10 -24.33
C GLU A 88 9.01 1.50 -24.95
N SER A 89 8.75 1.55 -26.25
CA SER A 89 8.51 2.79 -27.01
C SER A 89 7.11 2.82 -27.66
N PRO A 90 6.03 2.90 -26.85
CA PRO A 90 4.68 3.08 -27.39
C PRO A 90 4.53 4.43 -28.10
N ILE A 91 3.44 4.60 -28.85
CA ILE A 91 3.08 5.88 -29.45
C ILE A 91 2.30 6.71 -28.43
N VAL A 92 2.76 7.93 -28.18
CA VAL A 92 2.11 8.92 -27.31
C VAL A 92 2.07 10.24 -28.07
N ASP A 93 0.90 10.85 -28.20
CA ASP A 93 0.62 12.05 -29.00
C ASP A 93 1.16 11.95 -30.44
N GLY A 94 1.10 10.75 -31.03
CA GLY A 94 1.58 10.47 -32.40
C GLY A 94 3.10 10.32 -32.54
N GLU A 95 3.87 10.45 -31.45
CA GLU A 95 5.32 10.26 -31.42
C GLU A 95 5.71 8.98 -30.66
N ARG A 96 6.87 8.40 -31.01
CA ARG A 96 7.41 7.28 -30.22
C ARG A 96 7.97 7.81 -28.90
N MET A 97 7.56 7.19 -27.81
CA MET A 97 8.14 7.47 -26.49
C MET A 97 9.59 6.98 -26.41
N GLU A 98 10.45 7.81 -25.86
CA GLU A 98 11.82 7.43 -25.51
C GLU A 98 11.81 6.45 -24.33
N PRO A 99 12.50 5.30 -24.43
CA PRO A 99 12.62 4.36 -23.33
C PRO A 99 13.31 4.97 -22.10
N ILE A 100 12.78 4.66 -20.92
CA ILE A 100 13.31 5.10 -19.64
C ILE A 100 14.25 4.04 -19.09
N GLY A 101 15.55 4.26 -19.30
CA GLY A 101 16.62 3.35 -18.87
C GLY A 101 16.91 3.39 -17.37
N GLY A 102 16.95 4.59 -16.76
CA GLY A 102 17.18 4.79 -15.33
C GLY A 102 15.97 5.43 -14.67
N LEU A 103 15.66 5.01 -13.45
CA LEU A 103 14.66 5.64 -12.61
C LEU A 103 15.06 5.41 -11.15
N SER A 104 14.89 6.44 -10.33
CA SER A 104 15.21 6.40 -8.91
C SER A 104 14.12 7.12 -8.12
N LYS A 105 14.02 6.81 -6.83
CA LYS A 105 13.12 7.45 -5.88
C LYS A 105 13.70 7.33 -4.48
N GLY A 106 13.69 8.40 -3.67
CA GLY A 106 14.15 8.32 -2.28
C GLY A 106 15.64 8.00 -2.12
N GLY A 107 16.48 8.36 -3.10
CA GLY A 107 17.90 7.97 -3.15
C GLY A 107 18.15 6.50 -3.55
N THR A 108 17.11 5.70 -3.81
CA THR A 108 17.23 4.32 -4.31
C THR A 108 16.98 4.25 -5.80
N SER A 109 17.83 3.55 -6.54
CA SER A 109 17.64 3.27 -7.97
C SER A 109 16.86 1.99 -8.19
N PHE A 110 15.87 2.04 -9.09
CA PHE A 110 15.15 0.87 -9.57
C PHE A 110 16.00 0.07 -10.57
N LEU A 111 15.54 -1.14 -10.89
CA LEU A 111 16.21 -2.03 -11.85
C LEU A 111 16.48 -1.31 -13.19
N PRO A 112 17.66 -1.41 -13.81
CA PRO A 112 17.91 -0.80 -15.12
C PRO A 112 16.88 -1.26 -16.17
N GLY A 113 16.40 -0.34 -17.02
CA GLY A 113 15.34 -0.58 -17.99
C GLY A 113 15.65 -1.74 -18.96
N SER A 114 16.93 -1.94 -19.29
CA SER A 114 17.42 -3.06 -20.10
C SER A 114 17.23 -4.43 -19.46
N ARG A 115 16.94 -4.50 -18.16
CA ARG A 115 16.72 -5.74 -17.39
C ARG A 115 15.27 -5.95 -16.97
N ILE A 116 14.34 -5.06 -17.30
CA ILE A 116 12.93 -5.17 -16.86
C ILE A 116 12.31 -6.51 -17.26
N ASP A 117 12.52 -6.96 -18.49
CA ASP A 117 11.90 -8.21 -18.97
C ASP A 117 12.35 -9.43 -18.13
N MET A 118 13.66 -9.54 -17.88
CA MET A 118 14.22 -10.56 -16.99
C MET A 118 13.77 -10.37 -15.55
N GLY A 119 13.76 -9.13 -15.06
CA GLY A 119 13.36 -8.81 -13.68
C GLY A 119 11.91 -9.20 -13.39
N LEU A 120 11.00 -8.97 -14.33
CA LEU A 120 9.61 -9.43 -14.24
C LEU A 120 9.52 -10.95 -14.21
N ASP A 121 10.30 -11.64 -15.03
CA ASP A 121 10.33 -13.10 -15.04
C ASP A 121 10.85 -13.68 -13.71
N GLU A 122 11.82 -13.03 -13.07
CA GLU A 122 12.33 -13.39 -11.74
C GLU A 122 11.32 -13.08 -10.64
N ALA A 123 10.79 -11.85 -10.60
CA ALA A 123 9.87 -11.38 -9.58
C ALA A 123 8.58 -12.22 -9.50
N LEU A 124 8.10 -12.73 -10.64
CA LEU A 124 6.87 -13.52 -10.71
C LEU A 124 7.11 -15.02 -10.48
N LYS A 125 8.35 -15.50 -10.34
CA LYS A 125 8.63 -16.93 -10.09
C LYS A 125 7.88 -17.53 -8.90
N PRO A 126 7.74 -16.86 -7.74
CA PRO A 126 7.12 -17.47 -6.57
C PRO A 126 5.66 -17.91 -6.79
N ILE A 127 4.99 -17.36 -7.81
CA ILE A 127 3.57 -17.56 -8.12
C ILE A 127 3.35 -18.24 -9.50
N ARG A 128 4.39 -18.83 -10.10
CA ARG A 128 4.30 -19.48 -11.42
C ARG A 128 3.59 -20.83 -11.43
N ASP A 129 3.50 -21.51 -10.29
CA ASP A 129 2.96 -22.86 -10.18
C ASP A 129 1.54 -22.84 -9.60
N PRO A 130 0.50 -23.10 -10.42
CA PRO A 130 -0.89 -23.11 -9.97
C PRO A 130 -1.21 -24.19 -8.95
N GLU A 131 -0.50 -25.33 -8.95
CA GLU A 131 -0.74 -26.42 -8.01
C GLU A 131 -0.24 -26.02 -6.62
N VAL A 132 0.93 -25.39 -6.56
CA VAL A 132 1.49 -24.83 -5.32
C VAL A 132 0.58 -23.74 -4.75
N LEU A 133 0.05 -22.86 -5.59
CA LEU A 133 -0.86 -21.79 -5.15
C LEU A 133 -2.19 -22.34 -4.65
N ARG A 134 -2.79 -23.30 -5.36
CA ARG A 134 -4.06 -23.93 -4.93
C ARG A 134 -3.93 -24.70 -3.62
N ALA A 135 -2.75 -25.23 -3.32
CA ALA A 135 -2.46 -25.94 -2.08
C ALA A 135 -1.95 -25.04 -0.94
N SER A 136 -1.76 -23.73 -1.20
CA SER A 136 -1.15 -22.82 -0.23
C SER A 136 -2.08 -22.50 0.94
N THR A 137 -1.52 -22.48 2.14
CA THR A 137 -2.17 -21.86 3.29
C THR A 137 -2.16 -20.33 3.15
N PRO A 138 -3.00 -19.57 3.89
CA PRO A 138 -2.95 -18.11 3.87
C PRO A 138 -1.55 -17.54 4.18
N ASP A 139 -0.82 -18.15 5.11
CA ASP A 139 0.56 -17.74 5.45
C ASP A 139 1.53 -17.96 4.28
N GLN A 140 1.44 -19.12 3.61
CA GLN A 140 2.26 -19.44 2.43
C GLN A 140 1.90 -18.56 1.23
N PHE A 141 0.62 -18.22 1.06
CA PHE A 141 0.18 -17.26 0.07
C PHE A 141 0.77 -15.87 0.35
N ALA A 142 0.64 -15.38 1.58
CA ALA A 142 1.17 -14.08 1.99
C ALA A 142 2.70 -13.98 1.83
N GLU A 143 3.43 -15.07 2.12
CA GLU A 143 4.87 -15.16 1.87
C GLU A 143 5.20 -14.99 0.38
N ARG A 144 4.52 -15.73 -0.50
CA ARG A 144 4.76 -15.68 -1.96
C ARG A 144 4.36 -14.35 -2.57
N ALA A 145 3.16 -13.88 -2.27
CA ALA A 145 2.65 -12.61 -2.76
C ALA A 145 3.47 -11.43 -2.23
N GLY A 146 3.89 -11.48 -0.95
CA GLY A 146 4.77 -10.49 -0.36
C GLY A 146 6.14 -10.43 -1.06
N GLN A 147 6.73 -11.57 -1.37
CA GLN A 147 7.97 -11.64 -2.15
C GLN A 147 7.79 -11.03 -3.55
N VAL A 148 6.71 -11.40 -4.26
CA VAL A 148 6.39 -10.83 -5.58
C VAL A 148 6.27 -9.31 -5.51
N MET A 149 5.55 -8.76 -4.52
CA MET A 149 5.40 -7.30 -4.37
C MET A 149 6.73 -6.62 -4.07
N ALA A 150 7.55 -7.18 -3.18
CA ALA A 150 8.89 -6.66 -2.88
C ALA A 150 9.79 -6.63 -4.13
N ASP A 151 9.80 -7.72 -4.90
CA ASP A 151 10.60 -7.80 -6.12
C ASP A 151 10.07 -6.85 -7.21
N LEU A 152 8.74 -6.74 -7.38
CA LEU A 152 8.13 -5.81 -8.33
C LEU A 152 8.37 -4.33 -7.96
N ASN A 153 8.47 -4.01 -6.67
CA ASN A 153 8.87 -2.68 -6.22
C ASN A 153 10.28 -2.31 -6.70
N TYR A 154 11.22 -3.26 -6.66
CA TYR A 154 12.57 -3.06 -7.19
C TYR A 154 12.60 -3.01 -8.73
N VAL A 155 11.84 -3.88 -9.41
CA VAL A 155 11.76 -3.90 -10.88
C VAL A 155 11.19 -2.58 -11.40
N HIS A 156 10.14 -2.07 -10.76
CA HIS A 156 9.43 -0.84 -11.11
C HIS A 156 9.14 -0.73 -12.62
N PRO A 157 8.33 -1.65 -13.17
CA PRO A 157 8.25 -1.89 -14.61
C PRO A 157 7.55 -0.78 -15.40
N PHE A 158 6.65 -0.01 -14.81
CA PHE A 158 5.85 1.01 -15.50
C PHE A 158 6.35 2.43 -15.23
N ARG A 159 5.96 3.39 -16.09
CA ARG A 159 6.30 4.81 -15.89
C ARG A 159 5.60 5.38 -14.65
N GLU A 160 4.32 5.09 -14.49
CA GLU A 160 3.48 5.48 -13.37
C GLU A 160 2.45 4.36 -13.15
N GLY A 161 1.87 4.25 -11.96
CA GLY A 161 0.81 3.28 -11.68
C GLY A 161 1.27 1.91 -11.16
N ASN A 162 2.55 1.77 -10.81
CA ASN A 162 3.12 0.51 -10.33
C ASN A 162 2.38 -0.09 -9.12
N GLY A 163 2.12 0.70 -8.07
CA GLY A 163 1.44 0.22 -6.86
C GLY A 163 0.03 -0.29 -7.14
N ARG A 164 -0.81 0.50 -7.83
CA ARG A 164 -2.19 0.11 -8.19
C ARG A 164 -2.23 -1.16 -9.05
N ALA A 165 -1.31 -1.29 -10.01
CA ALA A 165 -1.24 -2.49 -10.83
C ALA A 165 -0.80 -3.72 -10.02
N GLN A 166 0.16 -3.58 -9.11
CA GLN A 166 0.61 -4.68 -8.23
C GLN A 166 -0.49 -5.11 -7.27
N GLU A 167 -1.15 -4.17 -6.59
CA GLU A 167 -2.23 -4.46 -5.64
C GLU A 167 -3.39 -5.19 -6.36
N ALA A 168 -3.86 -4.66 -7.49
CA ALA A 168 -4.91 -5.30 -8.28
C ALA A 168 -4.51 -6.72 -8.73
N PHE A 169 -3.27 -6.88 -9.20
CA PHE A 169 -2.76 -8.17 -9.64
C PHE A 169 -2.70 -9.22 -8.51
N ILE A 170 -2.34 -8.81 -7.28
CA ILE A 170 -2.34 -9.69 -6.11
C ILE A 170 -3.76 -9.98 -5.61
N VAL A 171 -4.70 -9.03 -5.71
CA VAL A 171 -6.12 -9.28 -5.43
C VAL A 171 -6.71 -10.32 -6.38
N GLU A 172 -6.44 -10.20 -7.69
CA GLU A 172 -6.87 -11.19 -8.67
C GLU A 172 -6.22 -12.56 -8.44
N LEU A 173 -4.94 -12.58 -8.04
CA LEU A 173 -4.23 -13.81 -7.68
C LEU A 173 -4.90 -14.48 -6.47
N GLY A 174 -5.21 -13.70 -5.44
CA GLY A 174 -5.92 -14.20 -4.27
C GLY A 174 -7.27 -14.81 -4.67
N ARG A 175 -8.09 -14.06 -5.43
CA ARG A 175 -9.41 -14.52 -5.88
C ARG A 175 -9.34 -15.85 -6.63
N GLU A 176 -8.41 -15.98 -7.58
CA GLU A 176 -8.25 -17.22 -8.37
C GLU A 176 -7.89 -18.43 -7.51
N TYR A 177 -7.08 -18.24 -6.47
CA TYR A 177 -6.57 -19.33 -5.62
C TYR A 177 -7.24 -19.44 -4.25
N GLY A 178 -8.36 -18.73 -4.03
CA GLY A 178 -9.20 -18.87 -2.84
C GLY A 178 -8.75 -18.07 -1.62
N HIS A 179 -7.96 -17.02 -1.81
CA HIS A 179 -7.55 -16.08 -0.76
C HIS A 179 -8.23 -14.73 -0.96
N ASP A 180 -8.96 -14.27 0.04
CA ASP A 180 -9.61 -12.95 0.00
C ASP A 180 -8.61 -11.87 0.44
N VAL A 181 -8.13 -11.06 -0.50
CA VAL A 181 -7.12 -10.02 -0.28
C VAL A 181 -7.76 -8.65 -0.37
N ASP A 182 -7.57 -7.84 0.67
CA ASP A 182 -8.15 -6.52 0.80
C ASP A 182 -7.10 -5.50 1.24
N PHE A 183 -6.52 -4.78 0.27
CA PHE A 183 -5.55 -3.73 0.54
C PHE A 183 -6.18 -2.44 1.11
N THR A 184 -7.51 -2.33 1.25
CA THR A 184 -8.15 -1.13 1.82
C THR A 184 -7.83 -0.92 3.30
N VAL A 185 -7.34 -1.96 3.99
CA VAL A 185 -6.82 -1.87 5.36
C VAL A 185 -5.33 -1.54 5.42
N ILE A 186 -4.63 -1.48 4.28
CA ILE A 186 -3.20 -1.17 4.24
C ILE A 186 -3.04 0.32 3.94
N THR A 187 -2.52 1.07 4.91
CA THR A 187 -2.31 2.50 4.75
C THR A 187 -1.09 2.80 3.88
N LYS A 188 -1.10 3.95 3.19
CA LYS A 188 0.03 4.38 2.36
C LYS A 188 1.35 4.42 3.15
N PRO A 189 1.42 4.99 4.37
CA PRO A 189 2.65 4.98 5.17
C PRO A 189 3.18 3.57 5.43
N ARG A 190 2.29 2.63 5.74
CA ARG A 190 2.67 1.23 5.96
C ARG A 190 3.24 0.57 4.71
N MET A 191 2.60 0.75 3.56
CA MET A 191 3.09 0.20 2.29
C MET A 191 4.47 0.76 1.96
N ILE A 192 4.69 2.06 2.20
CA ILE A 192 5.99 2.72 1.97
C ILE A 192 7.06 2.18 2.92
N GLU A 193 6.79 2.08 4.23
CA GLU A 193 7.75 1.52 5.21
C GLU A 193 8.17 0.10 4.79
N ALA A 194 7.21 -0.78 4.49
CA ALA A 194 7.50 -2.14 4.06
C ALA A 194 8.28 -2.23 2.74
N SER A 195 7.98 -1.33 1.80
CA SER A 195 8.70 -1.26 0.52
C SER A 195 10.15 -0.80 0.70
N ILE A 196 10.39 0.19 1.55
CA ILE A 196 11.75 0.67 1.87
C ILE A 196 12.52 -0.40 2.63
N GLU A 197 11.88 -1.05 3.62
CA GLU A 197 12.52 -2.09 4.42
C GLU A 197 12.96 -3.27 3.55
N THR A 198 12.07 -3.81 2.71
CA THR A 198 12.41 -4.92 1.81
C THR A 198 13.40 -4.55 0.71
N THR A 199 13.44 -3.27 0.31
CA THR A 199 14.48 -2.77 -0.61
C THR A 199 15.87 -2.79 0.05
N ASN A 200 15.95 -2.40 1.33
CA ASN A 200 17.20 -2.36 2.08
C ASN A 200 17.64 -3.74 2.57
N ASP A 201 16.69 -4.61 2.91
CA ASP A 201 16.88 -5.99 3.33
C ASP A 201 15.85 -6.90 2.63
N PRO A 202 16.23 -7.54 1.51
CA PRO A 202 15.35 -8.46 0.78
C PRO A 202 14.91 -9.68 1.60
N SER A 203 15.50 -9.94 2.77
CA SER A 203 15.07 -11.01 3.67
C SER A 203 14.04 -10.56 4.72
N SER A 204 13.72 -9.27 4.76
CA SER A 204 12.73 -8.73 5.68
C SER A 204 11.34 -9.33 5.43
N PRO A 205 10.60 -9.71 6.49
CA PRO A 205 9.23 -10.18 6.39
C PRO A 205 8.20 -9.05 6.21
N ALA A 206 8.62 -7.78 6.10
CA ALA A 206 7.70 -6.64 6.15
C ALA A 206 6.62 -6.69 5.07
N MET A 207 6.96 -7.05 3.82
CA MET A 207 5.97 -7.15 2.75
C MET A 207 5.08 -8.39 2.90
N LYS A 208 5.60 -9.50 3.43
CA LYS A 208 4.78 -10.65 3.84
C LYS A 208 3.72 -10.20 4.86
N HIS A 209 4.12 -9.45 5.88
CA HIS A 209 3.19 -8.95 6.91
C HIS A 209 2.14 -7.98 6.36
N VAL A 210 2.46 -7.20 5.32
CA VAL A 210 1.47 -6.39 4.60
C VAL A 210 0.41 -7.28 3.96
N VAL A 211 0.81 -8.32 3.22
CA VAL A 211 -0.15 -9.23 2.58
C VAL A 211 -0.91 -10.07 3.61
N GLU A 212 -0.25 -10.51 4.68
CA GLU A 212 -0.90 -11.24 5.78
C GLU A 212 -2.04 -10.41 6.40
N ASP A 213 -1.80 -9.14 6.69
CA ASP A 213 -2.84 -8.25 7.23
C ASP A 213 -3.94 -7.92 6.23
N ALA A 214 -3.63 -7.92 4.93
CA ALA A 214 -4.62 -7.75 3.87
C ALA A 214 -5.45 -9.02 3.62
N THR A 215 -4.97 -10.20 4.03
CA THR A 215 -5.61 -11.49 3.71
C THR A 215 -6.35 -12.07 4.92
N ASP A 216 -5.76 -12.00 6.10
CA ASP A 216 -6.33 -12.57 7.32
C ASP A 216 -7.55 -11.76 7.79
N PRO A 217 -8.75 -12.37 7.89
CA PRO A 217 -9.97 -11.64 8.25
C PRO A 217 -9.92 -11.05 9.66
N ASN A 218 -9.27 -11.70 10.63
CA ASN A 218 -9.16 -11.18 11.99
C ASN A 218 -8.21 -10.00 12.05
N ARG A 219 -7.10 -10.07 11.33
CA ARG A 219 -6.15 -8.94 11.27
C ARG A 219 -6.77 -7.74 10.56
N ARG A 220 -7.57 -7.96 9.51
CA ARG A 220 -8.36 -6.90 8.86
C ARG A 220 -9.31 -6.24 9.84
N GLU A 221 -10.10 -7.02 10.58
CA GLU A 221 -11.02 -6.49 11.60
C GLU A 221 -10.29 -5.71 12.70
N ALA A 222 -9.13 -6.20 13.15
CA ALA A 222 -8.29 -5.50 14.12
C ALA A 222 -7.83 -4.13 13.59
N ILE A 223 -7.39 -4.05 12.33
CA ILE A 223 -7.00 -2.77 11.71
C ILE A 223 -8.20 -1.83 11.56
N ARG A 224 -9.39 -2.34 11.18
CA ARG A 224 -10.61 -1.54 11.09
C ARG A 224 -11.03 -0.95 12.45
N ALA A 225 -10.82 -1.69 13.54
CA ALA A 225 -11.01 -1.15 14.89
C ALA A 225 -10.04 0.01 15.16
N ALA A 226 -8.77 -0.12 14.80
CA ALA A 226 -7.79 0.96 14.95
C ALA A 226 -8.08 2.18 14.06
N PHE A 227 -8.64 1.98 12.87
CA PHE A 227 -9.14 3.08 12.04
C PHE A 227 -10.26 3.83 12.76
N SER A 228 -11.20 3.09 13.35
CA SER A 228 -12.30 3.68 14.13
C SER A 228 -11.78 4.46 15.35
N ASP A 229 -10.75 3.95 16.03
CA ASP A 229 -10.11 4.63 17.16
C ASP A 229 -9.44 5.94 16.72
N LEU A 230 -8.73 5.94 15.60
CA LEU A 230 -8.10 7.14 15.01
C LEU A 230 -9.16 8.18 14.61
N GLU A 231 -10.22 7.76 13.92
CA GLU A 231 -11.31 8.65 13.51
C GLU A 231 -12.02 9.31 14.69
N GLN A 232 -12.22 8.57 15.79
CA GLN A 232 -12.78 9.11 17.04
C GLN A 232 -11.89 10.20 17.67
N ARG A 233 -10.60 10.18 17.38
CA ARG A 233 -9.64 11.24 17.78
C ARG A 233 -9.55 12.38 16.76
N GLY A 234 -10.32 12.33 15.67
CA GLY A 234 -10.28 13.32 14.59
C GLY A 234 -9.12 13.14 13.62
N GLU A 235 -8.44 11.99 13.67
CA GLU A 235 -7.33 11.65 12.79
C GLU A 235 -7.83 10.98 11.50
N ASN A 236 -7.05 11.11 10.43
CA ASN A 236 -7.25 10.32 9.22
C ASN A 236 -6.40 9.03 9.28
N PRO A 237 -7.00 7.84 9.39
CA PRO A 237 -6.24 6.60 9.54
C PRO A 237 -5.24 6.32 8.42
N TYR A 238 -5.56 6.76 7.19
CA TYR A 238 -4.70 6.58 6.02
C TYR A 238 -3.44 7.45 6.04
N GLU A 239 -3.33 8.35 7.02
CA GLU A 239 -2.14 9.13 7.34
C GLU A 239 -1.37 8.55 8.52
N HIS A 240 -1.65 7.33 8.95
CA HIS A 240 -0.87 6.69 10.01
C HIS A 240 -0.36 5.34 9.52
N ASN A 241 0.80 4.91 10.02
CA ASN A 241 1.26 3.55 9.81
C ASN A 241 0.52 2.62 10.79
N VAL A 242 -0.52 1.95 10.30
CA VAL A 242 -1.37 1.08 11.11
C VAL A 242 -1.13 -0.38 10.74
N ARG A 243 -0.75 -1.19 11.73
CA ARG A 243 -0.55 -2.62 11.54
C ARG A 243 -0.93 -3.45 12.74
N THR A 244 -1.14 -4.74 12.53
CA THR A 244 -1.24 -5.68 13.64
C THR A 244 0.13 -6.04 14.20
N ALA A 245 0.14 -6.41 15.49
CA ALA A 245 1.28 -6.99 16.17
C ALA A 245 1.66 -8.37 15.62
N ARG A 246 2.93 -8.74 15.76
CA ARG A 246 3.43 -10.07 15.42
C ARG A 246 3.67 -10.92 16.67
N PRO A 247 3.45 -12.25 16.62
CA PRO A 247 3.78 -13.12 17.76
C PRO A 247 5.23 -12.98 18.21
N GLY A 248 5.44 -12.80 19.51
CA GLY A 248 6.74 -12.57 20.13
C GLY A 248 7.24 -11.11 20.07
N GLU A 249 6.53 -10.22 19.39
CA GLU A 249 6.89 -8.80 19.31
C GLU A 249 6.74 -8.11 20.66
N LYS A 250 7.78 -7.38 21.08
CA LYS A 250 7.71 -6.49 22.25
C LYS A 250 7.25 -5.11 21.80
N ILE A 251 6.17 -4.64 22.39
CA ILE A 251 5.54 -3.37 22.03
C ILE A 251 5.47 -2.50 23.27
N ALA A 252 5.90 -1.25 23.14
CA ALA A 252 5.74 -0.21 24.13
C ALA A 252 4.98 0.95 23.47
N GLY A 253 3.92 1.43 24.13
CA GLY A 253 3.09 2.50 23.59
C GLY A 253 1.93 2.89 24.50
N GLN A 254 1.27 3.98 24.11
CA GLN A 254 0.07 4.51 24.79
C GLN A 254 -1.19 3.93 24.15
N VAL A 255 -2.20 3.64 24.98
CA VAL A 255 -3.48 3.12 24.47
C VAL A 255 -4.25 4.25 23.78
N LEU A 256 -4.48 4.10 22.48
CA LEU A 256 -5.31 5.01 21.68
C LEU A 256 -6.80 4.74 21.92
N GLY A 257 -7.17 3.47 21.92
CA GLY A 257 -8.53 2.96 22.01
C GLY A 257 -8.50 1.44 22.17
N HIS A 258 -9.61 0.86 22.62
CA HIS A 258 -9.75 -0.58 22.76
C HIS A 258 -11.23 -0.99 22.82
N ASP A 259 -11.50 -2.24 22.50
CA ASP A 259 -12.77 -2.93 22.78
C ASP A 259 -12.49 -4.24 23.56
N ASP A 260 -13.47 -5.13 23.63
CA ASP A 260 -13.33 -6.44 24.30
C ASP A 260 -12.41 -7.41 23.54
N ARG A 261 -12.03 -7.09 22.30
CA ARG A 261 -11.32 -7.97 21.35
C ARG A 261 -9.91 -7.48 21.05
N VAL A 262 -9.70 -6.18 20.88
CA VAL A 262 -8.40 -5.57 20.53
C VAL A 262 -8.12 -4.28 21.29
N ALA A 263 -6.86 -3.86 21.28
CA ALA A 263 -6.44 -2.52 21.66
C ALA A 263 -5.50 -1.93 20.60
N SER A 264 -5.61 -0.63 20.37
CA SER A 264 -4.75 0.14 19.47
C SER A 264 -3.71 0.89 20.29
N LEU A 265 -2.43 0.66 20.01
CA LEU A 265 -1.33 1.31 20.73
C LEU A 265 -0.61 2.30 19.81
N VAL A 266 -0.46 3.55 20.26
CA VAL A 266 0.43 4.53 19.65
C VAL A 266 1.84 4.31 20.18
N THR A 267 2.76 3.93 19.31
CA THR A 267 4.20 3.87 19.60
C THR A 267 4.89 5.09 18.96
N ASP A 268 6.20 5.21 19.12
CA ASP A 268 6.96 6.37 18.60
C ASP A 268 6.78 6.65 17.10
N ALA A 269 6.45 5.65 16.28
CA ALA A 269 6.42 5.78 14.82
C ALA A 269 5.15 5.20 14.15
N ARG A 270 4.27 4.53 14.91
CA ARG A 270 3.23 3.67 14.34
C ARG A 270 2.08 3.43 15.31
N VAL A 271 0.95 3.03 14.74
CA VAL A 271 -0.19 2.47 15.48
C VAL A 271 -0.15 0.96 15.34
N VAL A 272 0.04 0.27 16.47
CA VAL A 272 0.11 -1.19 16.52
C VAL A 272 -1.13 -1.72 17.22
N VAL A 273 -1.92 -2.52 16.50
CA VAL A 273 -3.08 -3.21 17.06
C VAL A 273 -2.62 -4.50 17.72
N VAL A 274 -3.10 -4.75 18.93
CA VAL A 274 -2.80 -5.94 19.74
C VAL A 274 -4.10 -6.63 20.14
N ASP A 275 -4.03 -7.95 20.37
CA ASP A 275 -5.16 -8.70 20.94
C ASP A 275 -5.41 -8.25 22.39
N ARG A 276 -6.68 -8.04 22.76
CA ARG A 276 -7.05 -7.62 24.11
C ARG A 276 -6.61 -8.62 25.18
N ALA A 277 -6.45 -9.89 24.83
CA ALA A 277 -5.97 -10.95 25.71
C ALA A 277 -4.48 -10.85 26.06
N ASP A 278 -3.70 -10.07 25.31
CA ASP A 278 -2.29 -9.79 25.61
C ASP A 278 -2.12 -8.53 26.48
N MET A 279 -3.20 -7.78 26.68
CA MET A 279 -3.23 -6.60 27.55
C MET A 279 -3.55 -6.98 29.00
N PRO A 280 -3.09 -6.19 29.99
CA PRO A 280 -3.55 -6.32 31.38
C PRO A 280 -5.08 -6.24 31.49
N GLU A 281 -5.67 -6.91 32.48
CA GLU A 281 -7.13 -6.82 32.74
C GLU A 281 -7.57 -5.38 32.96
N ARG A 282 -6.85 -4.67 33.83
CA ARG A 282 -7.05 -3.25 34.09
C ARG A 282 -6.00 -2.43 33.36
N LEU A 283 -6.45 -1.66 32.37
CA LEU A 283 -5.58 -0.73 31.66
C LEU A 283 -5.21 0.44 32.59
N PRO A 284 -3.95 0.89 32.58
CA PRO A 284 -3.56 2.11 33.24
C PRO A 284 -4.26 3.31 32.56
N GLY A 285 -4.29 4.47 33.24
CA GLY A 285 -4.97 5.65 32.72
C GLY A 285 -4.38 6.14 31.38
N ASP A 286 -5.15 6.96 30.67
CA ASP A 286 -4.92 7.39 29.27
C ASP A 286 -3.50 7.88 28.91
N GLU A 287 -2.70 8.32 29.89
CA GLU A 287 -1.34 8.86 29.69
C GLU A 287 -0.23 7.82 29.90
N ALA A 288 -0.55 6.66 30.47
CA ALA A 288 0.44 5.67 30.85
C ALA A 288 0.87 4.82 29.65
N GLU A 289 2.19 4.69 29.51
CA GLU A 289 2.78 3.75 28.57
C GLU A 289 2.65 2.31 29.10
N ILE A 290 2.33 1.38 28.20
CA ILE A 290 2.26 -0.04 28.49
C ILE A 290 3.32 -0.75 27.67
N THR A 291 4.06 -1.66 28.29
CA THR A 291 4.91 -2.63 27.59
C THR A 291 4.28 -4.01 27.65
N LEU A 292 4.17 -4.67 26.51
CA LEU A 292 3.70 -6.05 26.40
C LEU A 292 4.52 -6.86 25.40
N THR A 293 4.32 -8.17 25.43
CA THR A 293 4.79 -9.07 24.36
C THR A 293 3.56 -9.70 23.73
N ALA A 294 3.36 -9.47 22.43
CA ALA A 294 2.23 -10.05 21.72
C ALA A 294 2.38 -11.57 21.64
N ARG A 295 1.32 -12.31 21.97
CA ARG A 295 1.30 -13.78 21.97
C ARG A 295 0.23 -14.33 21.05
N SER A 296 -0.84 -13.57 20.84
CA SER A 296 -1.98 -13.99 20.02
C SER A 296 -1.76 -13.68 18.54
N ASP A 297 -2.42 -14.47 17.71
CA ASP A 297 -2.55 -14.34 16.26
C ASP A 297 -3.91 -13.76 15.84
N PHE A 298 -4.64 -13.14 16.77
CA PHE A 298 -5.98 -12.57 16.56
C PHE A 298 -7.09 -13.60 16.30
N SER A 299 -6.82 -14.91 16.49
CA SER A 299 -7.79 -16.00 16.26
C SER A 299 -9.11 -15.90 17.04
N ARG A 300 -9.20 -15.06 18.08
CA ARG A 300 -10.42 -14.88 18.90
C ARG A 300 -11.43 -13.91 18.30
N LEU A 301 -11.04 -13.11 17.29
CA LEU A 301 -11.93 -12.15 16.62
C LEU A 301 -13.01 -12.82 15.76
N SER A 302 -12.78 -14.06 15.30
CA SER A 302 -13.71 -14.80 14.42
C SER A 302 -14.92 -15.42 15.14
N ARG A 303 -15.15 -15.19 16.44
CA ARG A 303 -16.28 -15.83 17.14
C ARG A 303 -17.60 -15.15 16.76
N ASP A 304 -18.60 -15.99 16.45
CA ASP A 304 -19.94 -15.65 15.95
C ASP A 304 -20.58 -14.52 16.78
N PRO A 305 -21.20 -13.49 16.17
CA PRO A 305 -21.86 -12.40 16.91
C PRO A 305 -22.91 -12.87 17.94
N GLN A 306 -23.42 -14.10 17.79
CA GLN A 306 -24.37 -14.70 18.73
C GLN A 306 -23.73 -15.12 20.06
N ASP A 307 -22.42 -15.43 20.10
CA ASP A 307 -21.71 -15.76 21.35
C ASP A 307 -21.42 -14.52 22.20
N ILE A 308 -21.51 -13.32 21.61
CA ILE A 308 -21.19 -12.03 22.25
C ILE A 308 -22.35 -11.53 23.12
N GLN A 309 -23.61 -11.87 22.79
CA GLN A 309 -24.78 -11.39 23.56
C GLN A 309 -24.89 -11.98 24.97
N ALA A 310 -24.10 -12.99 25.33
CA ALA A 310 -24.11 -13.57 26.67
C ALA A 310 -23.13 -12.90 27.64
N GLN A 311 -22.16 -12.09 27.17
CA GLN A 311 -21.06 -11.60 28.02
C GLN A 311 -20.49 -10.24 27.59
N SER A 312 -21.27 -9.15 27.57
CA SER A 312 -20.70 -7.82 27.85
C SER A 312 -21.75 -6.73 28.04
N GLN A 313 -21.70 -6.05 29.19
CA GLN A 313 -22.18 -4.69 29.32
C GLN A 313 -21.06 -3.76 28.82
N PRO A 314 -21.35 -2.76 27.98
CA PRO A 314 -20.33 -1.84 27.51
C PRO A 314 -19.97 -0.84 28.62
N GLU A 315 -18.79 -0.97 29.23
CA GLU A 315 -18.18 0.14 29.96
C GLU A 315 -17.54 1.09 28.94
N ARG A 316 -18.23 2.20 28.68
CA ARG A 316 -17.72 3.33 27.89
C ARG A 316 -16.76 4.15 28.75
N ALA A 317 -15.50 4.24 28.33
CA ALA A 317 -14.58 5.25 28.82
C ALA A 317 -14.62 6.49 27.90
N GLU A 318 -14.98 7.64 28.44
CA GLU A 318 -14.76 8.94 27.79
C GLU A 318 -13.28 9.31 27.92
N ALA A 319 -12.51 9.17 26.84
CA ALA A 319 -11.09 9.53 26.81
C ALA A 319 -10.90 11.03 26.51
N SER A 320 -9.91 11.65 27.14
CA SER A 320 -9.63 13.09 27.00
C SER A 320 -8.96 13.43 25.66
N GLN A 321 -9.62 14.26 24.84
CA GLN A 321 -9.25 14.58 23.44
C GLN A 321 -7.93 15.37 23.27
N GLN A 322 -7.41 16.05 24.30
CA GLN A 322 -6.33 17.03 24.11
C GLN A 322 -4.93 16.42 23.95
N HIS A 323 -4.66 15.24 24.51
CA HIS A 323 -3.28 14.78 24.74
C HIS A 323 -2.79 13.60 23.89
N SER A 324 -3.67 12.71 23.39
CA SER A 324 -3.25 11.76 22.33
C SER A 324 -2.83 12.52 21.07
N SER A 325 -3.30 13.76 20.89
CA SER A 325 -2.79 14.65 19.84
C SER A 325 -1.29 14.88 19.93
N THR A 326 -0.63 14.71 21.08
CA THR A 326 0.83 14.92 21.21
C THR A 326 1.64 13.76 20.65
N ALA A 327 1.25 12.51 20.94
CA ALA A 327 1.88 11.32 20.37
C ALA A 327 1.57 11.19 18.87
N LEU A 328 0.34 11.49 18.46
CA LEU A 328 -0.05 11.55 17.04
C LEU A 328 0.70 12.66 16.30
N LYS A 329 0.88 13.85 16.89
CA LYS A 329 1.72 14.93 16.32
C LYS A 329 3.18 14.53 16.13
N ALA A 330 3.72 13.66 16.98
CA ALA A 330 5.08 13.16 16.82
C ALA A 330 5.20 12.26 15.58
N ILE A 331 4.21 11.40 15.34
CA ILE A 331 4.10 10.58 14.12
C ILE A 331 3.90 11.47 12.89
N GLU A 332 3.01 12.47 12.97
CA GLU A 332 2.77 13.43 11.88
C GLU A 332 4.05 14.18 11.48
N ALA A 333 4.89 14.57 12.45
CA ALA A 333 6.13 15.29 12.19
C ALA A 333 7.16 14.42 11.45
N ASP A 334 7.32 13.15 11.84
CA ASP A 334 8.22 12.22 11.15
C ASP A 334 7.72 11.89 9.75
N MET A 335 6.41 11.66 9.60
CA MET A 335 5.80 11.45 8.29
C MET A 335 5.86 12.69 7.40
N ALA A 336 5.68 13.90 7.94
CA ALA A 336 5.83 15.13 7.19
C ALA A 336 7.27 15.29 6.69
N ALA A 337 8.27 14.92 7.50
CA ALA A 337 9.66 14.88 7.09
C ALA A 337 9.91 13.83 5.98
N GLN A 338 9.25 12.68 6.02
CA GLN A 338 9.33 11.66 4.97
C GLN A 338 8.64 12.11 3.67
N ARG A 339 7.43 12.69 3.75
CA ARG A 339 6.69 13.28 2.62
C ARG A 339 7.40 14.48 2.00
N ALA A 340 8.19 15.23 2.78
CA ALA A 340 9.00 16.34 2.28
C ALA A 340 10.19 15.82 1.45
N ARG A 341 10.87 14.77 1.92
CA ARG A 341 11.92 14.08 1.14
C ARG A 341 11.36 13.52 -0.17
N GLU A 342 10.18 12.90 -0.14
CA GLU A 342 9.52 12.41 -1.37
C GLU A 342 9.15 13.51 -2.36
N ARG A 343 8.73 14.70 -1.88
CA ARG A 343 8.32 15.83 -2.73
C ARG A 343 9.48 16.59 -3.33
N ASP A 344 10.63 16.65 -2.66
CA ASP A 344 11.85 17.24 -3.24
C ASP A 344 12.51 16.27 -4.24
N ASP A 345 12.33 14.95 -4.08
CA ASP A 345 12.91 13.95 -4.98
C ASP A 345 12.14 13.77 -6.30
N ASP A 346 10.81 14.01 -6.32
CA ASP A 346 10.06 14.13 -7.58
C ASP A 346 10.48 15.37 -8.39
N ARG A 347 11.22 16.32 -7.77
CA ARG A 347 11.77 17.54 -8.40
C ARG A 347 13.21 17.39 -8.89
N GLU A 348 13.95 16.34 -8.50
CA GLU A 348 15.32 16.07 -8.99
C GLU A 348 15.35 15.27 -10.31
N ARG A 349 14.28 15.31 -11.11
CA ARG A 349 14.20 14.65 -12.44
C ARG A 349 14.70 15.52 -13.58
#